data_AF-A0A375YXK2-F1
#
_entry.id   AF-A0A375YXK2-F1
#
_cell.length_a   1.000
_cell.length_b   1.000
_cell.length_c   1.000
_cell.angle_alpha   90.00
_cell.angle_beta   90.00
_cell.angle_gamma   90.00
#
_symmetry.space_group_name_H-M   'P 1'
#
loop_
_entity.id
_entity.type
_entity.pdbx_description
1 polymer ?
#
loop_
_entity_poly.entity_id
_entity_poly.type
_entity_poly.pdbx_seq_one_letter_code
_entity_poly.pdbx_strand_id
1 'polypeptide(L)'
;MTAVATPYRLVADADKDGQRIIAVTPDDIEICGAYRPLRLNDWRLYVTKLMSDVAGLPQPHKVHVVSRSDAIRWVDLLAALYARAVLR
;
A
#
# COMPACT_ATOMS: atom_id res chain seq x y z
N MET A 1 -18.83 -16.93 13.34
CA MET A 1 -17.55 -16.22 13.20
C MET A 1 -17.81 -14.95 12.41
N THR A 2 -17.93 -13.81 13.08
CA THR A 2 -18.05 -12.50 12.41
C THR A 2 -16.69 -12.16 11.83
N ALA A 3 -16.58 -12.08 10.50
CA ALA A 3 -15.38 -11.55 9.87
C ALA A 3 -15.19 -10.11 10.37
N VAL A 4 -14.09 -9.85 11.07
CA VAL A 4 -13.70 -8.47 11.36
C VAL A 4 -13.44 -7.83 10.01
N ALA A 5 -14.32 -6.92 9.59
CA ALA A 5 -14.15 -6.20 8.35
C ALA A 5 -12.78 -5.50 8.41
N THR A 6 -11.87 -5.91 7.54
CA THR A 6 -10.57 -5.27 7.42
C THR A 6 -10.84 -3.81 7.06
N PRO A 7 -10.35 -2.82 7.82
CA PRO A 7 -10.69 -1.40 7.59
C PRO A 7 -9.95 -0.81 6.39
N TYR A 8 -9.53 -1.66 5.45
CA TYR A 8 -8.94 -1.32 4.17
C TYR A 8 -9.18 -2.47 3.18
N ARG A 9 -9.04 -2.17 1.89
CA ARG A 9 -9.05 -3.17 0.80
C ARG A 9 -7.82 -3.00 -0.08
N LEU A 10 -7.34 -4.12 -0.64
CA LEU A 10 -6.30 -4.09 -1.65
C LEU A 10 -6.92 -4.04 -3.04
N VAL A 11 -6.48 -3.08 -3.85
CA VAL A 11 -6.88 -2.89 -5.24
C VAL A 11 -5.66 -3.12 -6.12
N ALA A 12 -5.76 -4.05 -7.06
CA ALA A 12 -4.74 -4.24 -8.08
C ALA A 12 -5.22 -3.61 -9.38
N ASP A 13 -4.34 -2.85 -10.04
CA ASP A 13 -4.61 -2.21 -11.32
C ASP A 13 -3.42 -2.40 -12.27
N ALA A 14 -3.68 -2.43 -13.56
CA ALA A 14 -2.67 -2.53 -14.60
C ALA A 14 -3.07 -1.66 -15.79
N ASP A 15 -2.20 -0.73 -16.16
CA ASP A 15 -2.41 0.23 -17.24
C ASP A 15 -1.26 0.16 -18.26
N LYS A 16 -1.30 1.07 -19.24
CA LYS A 16 -0.25 1.22 -20.27
C LYS A 16 1.10 1.68 -19.70
N ASP A 17 1.18 2.07 -18.44
CA ASP A 17 2.36 2.63 -17.79
C ASP A 17 2.99 1.64 -16.79
N GLY A 18 2.23 0.64 -16.31
CA GLY A 18 2.73 -0.38 -15.39
C GLY A 18 1.65 -1.21 -14.69
N GLN A 19 2.07 -1.84 -13.59
CA GLN A 19 1.17 -2.53 -12.66
C GLN A 19 1.20 -1.81 -11.31
N ARG A 20 0.08 -1.81 -10.59
CA ARG A 20 -0.07 -1.20 -9.28
C ARG A 20 -0.86 -2.10 -8.33
N ILE A 21 -0.53 -2.01 -7.05
CA ILE A 21 -1.27 -2.62 -5.95
C ILE A 21 -1.41 -1.52 -4.89
N ILE A 22 -2.62 -1.17 -4.51
CA ILE A 22 -2.92 -0.02 -3.66
C ILE A 22 -3.78 -0.50 -2.50
N ALA A 23 -3.43 -0.10 -1.29
CA ALA A 23 -4.32 -0.23 -0.14
C ALA A 23 -5.14 1.06 -0.01
N VAL A 24 -6.47 0.91 0.06
CA VAL A 24 -7.40 2.03 0.22
C VAL A 24 -8.32 1.82 1.42
N THR A 25 -8.78 2.92 2.02
CA THR A 25 -9.81 2.91 3.07
C THR A 25 -11.17 2.47 2.50
N PRO A 26 -12.22 2.27 3.34
CA PRO A 26 -13.58 1.99 2.85
C PRO A 26 -14.16 3.11 1.96
N ASP A 27 -13.65 4.34 2.12
CA ASP A 27 -14.03 5.53 1.34
C ASP A 27 -13.12 5.75 0.12
N ASP A 28 -12.36 4.72 -0.29
CA ASP A 28 -11.45 4.74 -1.43
C ASP A 28 -10.30 5.77 -1.34
N ILE A 29 -9.87 6.08 -0.12
CA ILE A 29 -8.70 6.95 0.12
C ILE A 29 -7.43 6.11 0.14
N GLU A 30 -6.42 6.48 -0.66
CA GLU A 30 -5.14 5.78 -0.70
C GLU A 30 -4.33 5.89 0.62
N ILE A 31 -3.92 4.74 1.14
CA ILE A 31 -3.08 4.63 2.34
C ILE A 31 -1.61 4.43 1.94
N CYS A 32 -1.36 3.45 1.08
CA CYS A 32 -0.05 3.11 0.56
C CYS A 32 -0.21 2.25 -0.69
N GLY A 33 0.88 2.04 -1.41
CA GLY A 33 0.85 1.16 -2.57
C GLY A 33 2.22 0.73 -3.05
N ALA A 34 2.19 -0.12 -4.05
CA ALA A 34 3.33 -0.55 -4.80
C ALA A 34 3.05 -0.41 -6.29
N TYR A 35 4.05 -0.03 -7.07
CA TYR A 35 3.95 -0.02 -8.53
C TYR A 35 5.19 -0.62 -9.19
N ARG A 36 5.01 -1.22 -10.36
CA ARG A 36 6.06 -1.70 -11.25
C ARG A 36 5.93 -0.97 -12.60
N PRO A 37 6.78 0.01 -12.90
CA PRO A 37 6.81 0.66 -14.21
C PRO A 37 7.11 -0.35 -15.32
N LEU A 38 6.55 -0.19 -16.52
CA LEU A 38 6.88 -1.11 -17.64
C LEU A 38 8.36 -1.07 -18.03
N ARG A 39 9.00 0.11 -17.91
CA ARG A 39 10.41 0.31 -18.29
C ARG A 39 11.40 -0.24 -17.26
N LEU A 40 10.94 -0.59 -16.07
CA LEU A 40 11.77 -0.94 -14.94
C LEU A 40 11.23 -2.22 -14.30
N ASN A 41 12.02 -3.29 -14.29
CA ASN A 41 11.56 -4.60 -13.82
C ASN A 41 11.59 -4.74 -12.29
N ASP A 42 11.43 -3.64 -11.54
CA ASP A 42 11.41 -3.61 -10.09
C ASP A 42 10.07 -3.07 -9.57
N TRP A 43 9.58 -3.67 -8.48
CA TRP A 43 8.45 -3.12 -7.74
C TRP A 43 8.95 -2.07 -6.75
N ARG A 44 8.19 -0.99 -6.62
CA ARG A 44 8.51 0.13 -5.74
C ARG A 44 7.34 0.41 -4.82
N LEU A 45 7.61 0.47 -3.52
CA LEU A 45 6.64 0.85 -2.51
C LEU A 45 6.63 2.36 -2.31
N TYR A 46 5.45 2.88 -2.00
CA TYR A 46 5.23 4.23 -1.53
C TYR A 46 4.19 4.22 -0.40
N VAL A 47 4.26 5.21 0.47
CA VAL A 47 3.20 5.52 1.45
C VAL A 47 2.67 6.91 1.15
N THR A 48 1.38 7.12 1.40
CA THR A 48 0.80 8.46 1.22
C THR A 48 1.15 9.37 2.39
N LYS A 49 0.90 10.66 2.23
CA LYS A 49 1.04 11.62 3.33
C LYS A 49 0.15 11.25 4.52
N LEU A 50 -1.06 10.77 4.26
CA LEU A 50 -2.00 10.28 5.27
C LEU A 50 -1.34 9.23 6.18
N MET A 51 -0.72 8.21 5.58
CA MET A 51 -0.03 7.17 6.34
C MET A 51 1.17 7.74 7.11
N SER A 52 1.99 8.59 6.48
CA SER A 52 3.14 9.23 7.15
C SER A 52 2.72 10.08 8.36
N ASP A 53 1.67 10.87 8.23
CA ASP A 53 1.17 11.74 9.29
C ASP A 53 0.61 10.91 10.46
N VAL A 54 -0.17 9.86 10.18
CA VAL A 54 -0.71 8.95 11.21
C VAL A 54 0.39 8.16 11.91
N ALA A 55 1.40 7.70 11.17
CA ALA A 55 2.50 6.93 11.74
C ALA A 55 3.55 7.80 12.45
N GLY A 56 3.55 9.13 12.23
CA GLY A 56 4.62 10.02 12.69
C GLY A 56 5.98 9.71 12.05
N LEU A 57 5.98 9.15 10.83
CA LEU A 57 7.18 8.69 10.13
C LEU A 57 7.38 9.43 8.80
N PRO A 58 8.63 9.74 8.43
CA PRO A 58 8.93 10.37 7.14
C PRO A 58 8.54 9.45 5.98
N GLN A 59 8.24 10.05 4.82
CA GLN A 59 8.01 9.28 3.61
C GLN A 59 9.30 8.55 3.18
N PRO A 60 9.22 7.26 2.83
CA PRO A 60 10.39 6.52 2.37
C PRO A 60 10.78 6.97 0.96
N HIS A 61 12.04 7.33 0.77
CA HIS A 61 12.51 7.96 -0.47
C HIS A 61 12.75 7.00 -1.65
N LYS A 62 12.80 5.69 -1.43
CA LYS A 62 12.87 4.61 -2.44
C LYS A 62 12.87 3.25 -1.72
N VAL A 63 11.77 2.52 -1.74
CA VAL A 63 11.74 1.15 -1.21
C VAL A 63 11.47 0.20 -2.37
N HIS A 64 12.49 -0.57 -2.72
CA HIS A 64 12.41 -1.59 -3.76
C HIS A 64 11.95 -2.90 -3.14
N VAL A 65 11.06 -3.60 -3.84
CA VAL A 65 10.64 -4.96 -3.49
C VAL A 65 10.87 -5.90 -4.65
N VAL A 66 11.27 -7.12 -4.30
CA VAL A 66 11.86 -8.09 -5.23
C VAL A 66 10.83 -8.66 -6.20
N SER A 67 9.57 -8.76 -5.77
CA SER A 67 8.51 -9.40 -6.55
C SER A 67 7.13 -8.78 -6.32
N ARG A 68 6.17 -9.16 -7.17
CA ARG A 68 4.75 -8.78 -6.99
C ARG A 68 4.20 -9.32 -5.67
N SER A 69 4.56 -10.55 -5.30
CA SER A 69 4.11 -11.16 -4.05
C SER A 69 4.68 -10.43 -2.83
N ASP A 70 5.93 -9.98 -2.89
CA ASP A 70 6.52 -9.13 -1.86
C ASP A 70 5.81 -7.79 -1.78
N ALA A 71 5.54 -7.16 -2.94
CA ALA A 71 4.77 -5.92 -3.00
C ALA A 71 3.41 -6.07 -2.30
N ILE A 72 2.66 -7.13 -2.57
CA ILE A 72 1.38 -7.41 -1.90
C ILE A 72 1.57 -7.51 -0.39
N ARG A 73 2.53 -8.33 0.08
CA ARG A 73 2.77 -8.53 1.52
C ARG A 73 3.14 -7.22 2.24
N TRP A 74 3.97 -6.40 1.62
CA TRP A 74 4.36 -5.12 2.20
C TRP A 74 3.22 -4.10 2.22
N VAL A 75 2.44 -4.00 1.14
CA VAL A 75 1.25 -3.11 1.10
C VAL A 75 0.24 -3.54 2.15
N ASP A 76 -0.02 -4.84 2.29
CA ASP A 76 -0.93 -5.39 3.30
C ASP A 76 -0.45 -5.08 4.73
N LEU A 77 0.83 -5.31 5.02
CA LEU A 77 1.43 -5.00 6.31
C LEU A 77 1.32 -3.51 6.67
N LEU A 78 1.64 -2.62 5.73
CA LEU A 78 1.58 -1.17 5.95
C LEU A 78 0.13 -0.72 6.19
N ALA A 79 -0.83 -1.25 5.44
CA ALA A 79 -2.24 -0.97 5.62
C ALA A 79 -2.78 -1.49 6.97
N ALA A 80 -2.35 -2.67 7.41
CA ALA A 80 -2.68 -3.19 8.73
C ALA A 80 -2.10 -2.33 9.86
N LEU A 81 -0.88 -1.82 9.70
CA LEU A 81 -0.28 -0.89 10.66
C LEU A 81 -1.02 0.45 10.71
N TYR A 82 -1.41 1.00 9.56
CA TYR A 82 -2.28 2.18 9.47
C TYR A 82 -3.59 1.96 10.21
N ALA A 83 -4.29 0.88 9.89
CA ALA A 83 -5.56 0.51 10.51
C ALA A 83 -5.47 0.45 12.03
N ARG A 84 -4.40 -0.16 12.55
CA ARG A 84 -4.15 -0.24 13.99
C ARG A 84 -3.86 1.12 14.62
N ALA A 85 -3.21 2.03 13.89
CA ALA A 85 -2.90 3.37 14.38
C ALA A 85 -4.14 4.27 14.41
N VAL A 86 -5.04 4.15 13.43
CA VAL A 86 -6.29 4.94 13.37
C VAL A 86 -7.37 4.44 14.33
N LEU A 87 -7.42 3.14 14.62
CA LEU A 87 -8.39 2.54 15.56
C LEU A 87 -7.97 2.65 17.04
N ARG A 88 -6.83 3.29 17.33
CA ARG A 88 -6.39 3.58 18.70
C ARG A 88 -6.97 4.90 19.20
#